data_AF-A0A2U1RJ00-F1
#
_entry.id   AF-A0A2U1RJ00-F1
#
_cell.length_a   1.000
_cell.length_b   1.000
_cell.length_c   1.000
_cell.angle_alpha   90.00
_cell.angle_beta   90.00
_cell.angle_gamma   90.00
#
_symmetry.space_group_name_H-M   'P 1'
#
loop_
_entity.id
_entity.type
_entity.pdbx_description
1 polymer ?
#
loop_
_entity_poly.entity_id
_entity_poly.type
_entity_poly.pdbx_seq_one_letter_code
_entity_poly.pdbx_strand_id
1 'polypeptide(L)'
;MTKEYAAFRRRPRRVDLTCQQVTDLILNYVRGELPPQATLALKAHLRECPDCVAFLATYTKTIQAARSLQYETIPPTMRRRIRHFLRTKISEASHSAADPV
;
A
#
# COMPACT_ATOMS: atom_id res chain seq x y z
N MET A 1 20.23 29.22 6.42
CA MET A 1 19.61 28.17 7.25
C MET A 1 19.90 26.82 6.62
N THR A 2 21.12 26.33 6.80
CA THR A 2 21.64 25.08 6.25
C THR A 2 21.13 23.92 7.11
N LYS A 3 20.16 23.14 6.58
CA LYS A 3 19.78 21.86 7.20
C LYS A 3 20.90 20.86 6.93
N GLU A 4 21.81 20.71 7.89
CA GLU A 4 22.70 19.57 8.00
C GLU A 4 21.87 18.32 8.28
N TYR A 5 21.48 17.62 7.22
CA TYR A 5 21.01 16.24 7.32
C TYR A 5 22.24 15.36 7.58
N ALA A 6 22.55 15.16 8.85
CA ALA A 6 23.63 14.29 9.29
C ALA A 6 23.44 12.88 8.73
N ALA A 7 24.46 12.42 8.01
CA ALA A 7 24.53 11.16 7.33
C ALA A 7 24.44 9.97 8.30
N PHE A 8 23.29 9.29 8.36
CA PHE A 8 23.15 8.02 9.08
C PHE A 8 23.61 6.85 8.20
N ARG A 9 24.93 6.76 7.96
CA ARG A 9 25.54 5.61 7.29
C ARG A 9 25.98 4.57 8.33
N ARG A 10 25.16 3.54 8.56
CA ARG A 10 25.62 2.27 9.15
C ARG A 10 25.56 1.15 8.11
N ARG A 11 26.65 0.39 8.03
CA ARG A 11 26.99 -0.64 7.03
C ARG A 11 26.25 -1.95 7.36
N PRO A 12 25.47 -2.57 6.45
CA PRO A 12 24.73 -3.78 6.79
C PRO A 12 25.65 -5.01 6.83
N ARG A 13 25.62 -5.74 7.96
CA ARG A 13 25.90 -7.18 7.98
C ARG A 13 24.75 -7.87 7.23
N ARG A 14 25.01 -9.00 6.57
CA ARG A 14 24.14 -9.63 5.55
C ARG A 14 22.72 -10.07 6.00
N VAL A 15 22.21 -9.61 7.15
CA VAL A 15 20.89 -9.97 7.69
C VAL A 15 20.07 -8.76 8.20
N ASP A 16 20.66 -7.57 8.33
CA ASP A 16 19.96 -6.41 8.92
C ASP A 16 19.37 -5.50 7.85
N LEU A 17 18.05 -5.29 7.90
CA LEU A 17 17.36 -4.31 7.06
C LEU A 17 17.88 -2.90 7.36
N THR A 18 18.04 -2.09 6.33
CA THR A 18 18.25 -0.66 6.49
C THR A 18 16.92 0.05 6.77
N CYS A 19 16.95 1.25 7.36
CA CYS A 19 15.73 2.05 7.56
C CYS A 19 14.97 2.29 6.26
N GLN A 20 15.70 2.50 5.15
CA GLN A 20 15.10 2.66 3.81
C GLN A 20 14.35 1.40 3.36
N GLN A 21 14.95 0.22 3.54
CA GLN A 21 14.27 -1.03 3.21
C GLN A 21 13.04 -1.26 4.10
N VAL A 22 13.09 -0.84 5.37
CA VAL A 22 11.92 -0.87 6.26
C VAL A 22 10.80 0.02 5.72
N THR A 23 11.10 1.24 5.27
CA THR A 23 10.07 2.13 4.70
C THR A 23 9.40 1.53 3.47
N ASP A 24 10.13 0.79 2.63
CA ASP A 24 9.58 0.12 1.45
C ASP A 24 8.66 -1.07 1.82
N LEU A 25 8.95 -1.74 2.94
CA LEU A 25 8.22 -2.93 3.39
C LEU A 25 7.00 -2.61 4.28
N ILE A 26 6.93 -1.41 4.84
CA ILE A 26 5.94 -1.06 5.88
C ILE A 26 4.50 -1.19 5.40
N LEU A 27 4.20 -0.87 4.13
CA LEU A 27 2.85 -1.02 3.58
C LEU A 27 2.36 -2.47 3.61
N ASN A 28 3.20 -3.39 3.12
CA ASN A 28 2.87 -4.82 3.09
C ASN A 28 2.83 -5.39 4.51
N TYR A 29 3.68 -4.89 5.41
CA TYR A 29 3.65 -5.25 6.83
C TYR A 29 2.34 -4.88 7.50
N VAL A 30 1.84 -3.64 7.34
CA VAL A 30 0.55 -3.23 7.95
C VAL A 30 -0.65 -3.91 7.31
N ARG A 31 -0.52 -4.43 6.09
CA ARG A 31 -1.55 -5.25 5.43
C ARG A 31 -1.47 -6.73 5.79
N GLY A 32 -0.40 -7.19 6.45
CA GLY A 32 -0.17 -8.61 6.73
C GLY A 32 0.21 -9.42 5.49
N GLU A 33 0.66 -8.76 4.42
CA GLU A 33 0.99 -9.34 3.11
C GLU A 33 2.48 -9.69 3.00
N LEU A 34 3.26 -9.48 4.06
CA LEU A 34 4.70 -9.67 4.06
C LEU A 34 5.07 -11.14 4.36
N PRO A 35 5.96 -11.78 3.57
CA PRO A 35 6.42 -13.15 3.84
C PRO A 35 7.01 -13.31 5.26
N PRO A 36 6.95 -14.51 5.86
CA PRO A 36 7.38 -14.72 7.25
C PRO A 36 8.81 -14.26 7.54
N GLN A 37 9.76 -14.56 6.63
CA GLN A 37 11.16 -14.17 6.78
C GLN A 37 11.35 -12.65 6.79
N ALA A 38 10.69 -11.94 5.88
CA ALA A 38 10.75 -10.47 5.81
C ALA A 38 10.04 -9.82 7.02
N THR A 39 8.95 -10.42 7.51
CA THR A 39 8.28 -10.00 8.74
C THR A 39 9.19 -10.11 9.95
N LEU A 40 9.96 -11.20 10.08
CA LEU A 40 10.92 -11.38 11.16
C LEU A 40 12.05 -10.34 11.11
N ALA A 41 12.64 -10.12 9.93
CA ALA A 41 13.70 -9.13 9.75
C ALA A 41 13.23 -7.71 10.07
N LEU A 42 12.02 -7.34 9.63
CA LEU A 42 11.43 -6.04 9.92
C LEU A 42 11.14 -5.87 11.42
N LYS A 43 10.58 -6.89 12.07
CA LYS A 43 10.37 -6.86 13.52
C LYS A 43 11.69 -6.76 14.31
N ALA A 44 12.75 -7.42 13.86
CA ALA A 44 14.07 -7.29 14.48
C ALA A 44 14.57 -5.83 14.40
N HIS A 45 14.51 -5.22 13.21
CA HIS A 45 14.90 -3.81 13.04
C HIS A 45 14.06 -2.86 13.91
N LEU A 46 12.74 -3.06 13.97
CA LEU A 46 11.85 -2.21 14.79
C LEU A 46 12.14 -2.29 16.29
N ARG A 47 12.75 -3.38 16.79
CA ARG A 47 13.17 -3.45 18.20
C ARG A 47 14.38 -2.57 18.51
N GLU A 48 15.19 -2.27 17.50
CA GLU A 48 16.48 -1.61 17.67
C GLU A 48 16.49 -0.16 17.14
N CYS A 49 15.53 0.21 16.29
CA CYS A 49 15.46 1.52 15.65
C CYS A 49 14.20 2.31 16.07
N PRO A 50 14.31 3.27 17.02
CA PRO A 50 13.18 4.08 17.46
C PRO A 50 12.60 4.97 16.34
N ASP A 51 13.42 5.41 15.39
CA ASP A 51 12.97 6.24 14.26
C ASP A 51 12.02 5.45 13.35
N CYS A 52 12.31 4.17 13.08
CA CYS A 52 11.43 3.31 12.29
C CYS A 52 10.13 2.97 13.04
N VAL A 53 10.17 2.86 14.38
CA VAL A 53 8.96 2.73 15.19
C VAL A 53 8.09 3.97 15.08
N ALA A 54 8.68 5.16 15.20
CA ALA A 54 7.98 6.44 15.05
C ALA A 54 7.39 6.59 13.63
N PHE A 55 8.13 6.17 12.61
CA PHE A 55 7.67 6.15 11.22
C PHE A 55 6.48 5.20 11.03
N LEU A 56 6.55 3.96 11.54
CA LEU A 56 5.43 3.01 11.48
C LEU A 56 4.18 3.56 12.17
N ALA A 57 4.34 4.19 13.34
CA ALA A 57 3.23 4.81 14.05
C ALA A 57 2.59 5.94 13.22
N THR A 58 3.40 6.79 12.61
CA THR A 58 2.94 7.87 11.73
C THR A 58 2.23 7.32 10.50
N TYR A 59 2.83 6.34 9.83
CA TYR A 59 2.27 5.70 8.64
C TYR A 59 0.90 5.07 8.91
N THR A 60 0.77 4.39 10.04
CA THR A 60 -0.50 3.79 10.49
C THR A 60 -1.58 4.85 10.70
N LYS A 61 -1.23 6.00 11.32
CA LYS A 61 -2.15 7.13 11.46
C LYS A 61 -2.55 7.72 10.11
N THR A 62 -1.61 7.84 9.16
CA THR A 62 -1.92 8.30 7.80
C THR A 62 -2.93 7.39 7.12
N ILE A 63 -2.80 6.06 7.25
CA ILE A 63 -3.78 5.10 6.72
C ILE A 63 -5.15 5.31 7.38
N GLN A 64 -5.21 5.45 8.70
CA GLN A 64 -6.46 5.69 9.42
C GLN A 64 -7.12 6.99 8.98
N ALA A 65 -6.35 8.07 8.87
CA ALA A 65 -6.83 9.36 8.39
C ALA A 65 -7.38 9.25 6.96
N ALA A 66 -6.63 8.63 6.04
CA ALA A 66 -7.08 8.40 4.67
C ALA A 66 -8.37 7.55 4.60
N ARG A 67 -8.50 6.52 5.45
CA ARG A 67 -9.73 5.70 5.54
C ARG A 67 -10.92 6.43 6.13
N SER A 68 -10.67 7.45 6.97
CA SER A 68 -11.74 8.25 7.58
C SER A 68 -12.38 9.25 6.61
N LEU A 69 -11.73 9.49 5.47
CA LEU A 69 -12.27 10.34 4.42
C LEU A 69 -13.57 9.72 3.89
N GLN A 70 -14.68 10.42 4.11
CA GLN A 70 -15.96 10.04 3.53
C GLN A 70 -15.94 10.40 2.04
N TYR A 71 -16.16 9.40 1.19
CA TYR A 71 -16.51 9.67 -0.19
C TYR A 71 -17.96 10.12 -0.26
N GLU A 72 -18.22 11.18 -1.01
CA GLU A 72 -19.58 11.57 -1.34
C GLU A 72 -20.29 10.40 -2.03
N THR A 73 -21.53 10.14 -1.65
CA THR A 73 -22.29 9.01 -2.21
C THR A 73 -22.37 9.16 -3.72
N ILE A 74 -21.90 8.15 -4.47
CA ILE A 74 -21.97 8.15 -5.94
C ILE A 74 -23.40 8.50 -6.37
N PRO A 75 -23.61 9.59 -7.14
CA PRO A 75 -24.94 9.99 -7.56
C PRO A 75 -25.66 8.84 -8.27
N PRO A 76 -26.95 8.60 -7.97
CA PRO A 76 -27.69 7.45 -8.51
C PRO A 76 -27.75 7.46 -10.05
N THR A 77 -27.72 8.65 -10.65
CA THR A 77 -27.66 8.84 -12.10
C THR A 77 -26.36 8.29 -12.69
N MET A 78 -25.21 8.58 -12.07
CA MET A 78 -23.90 8.09 -12.50
C MET A 78 -23.80 6.57 -12.35
N ARG A 79 -24.24 6.04 -11.19
CA ARG A 79 -24.29 4.60 -10.93
C ARG A 79 -25.12 3.87 -11.99
N ARG A 80 -26.28 4.42 -12.37
CA ARG A 80 -27.15 3.87 -13.42
C ARG A 80 -26.45 3.88 -14.78
N ARG A 81 -25.82 4.99 -15.16
CA ARG A 81 -25.10 5.13 -16.44
C ARG A 81 -23.95 4.13 -16.55
N ILE A 82 -23.13 3.99 -15.51
CA ILE A 82 -22.01 3.04 -15.49
C ILE A 82 -22.53 1.61 -15.63
N ARG A 83 -23.56 1.21 -14.86
CA ARG A 83 -24.13 -0.14 -14.96
C ARG A 83 -24.73 -0.44 -16.32
N HIS A 84 -25.43 0.53 -16.92
CA HIS A 84 -25.97 0.38 -18.26
C HIS A 84 -24.84 0.16 -19.27
N PHE A 85 -23.84 1.04 -19.27
CA PHE A 85 -22.67 0.94 -20.15
C PHE A 85 -21.96 -0.41 -20.01
N LEU A 86 -21.68 -0.86 -18.78
CA LEU A 86 -21.01 -2.15 -18.53
C LEU A 86 -21.82 -3.33 -19.03
N ARG A 87 -23.14 -3.34 -18.84
CA ARG A 87 -24.01 -4.41 -19.35
C ARG A 87 -23.98 -4.49 -20.87
N THR A 88 -24.08 -3.35 -21.54
CA THR A 88 -23.99 -3.28 -23.01
C THR A 88 -22.67 -3.83 -23.52
N LYS A 89 -21.55 -3.47 -22.90
CA LYS A 89 -20.22 -3.97 -23.31
C LYS A 89 -20.01 -5.45 -23.01
N ILE A 90 -20.51 -5.95 -21.89
CA ILE A 90 -20.44 -7.38 -21.58
C ILE A 90 -21.31 -8.18 -22.56
N SER A 91 -22.51 -7.70 -22.92
CA SER A 91 -23.36 -8.37 -23.90
C SER A 91 -22.75 -8.36 -25.30
N GLU A 92 -22.17 -7.24 -25.75
CA GLU A 92 -21.48 -7.15 -27.05
C GLU A 92 -20.29 -8.12 -27.13
N ALA A 93 -19.48 -8.21 -26.06
CA ALA A 93 -18.36 -9.16 -25.98
C ALA A 93 -18.83 -10.62 -25.94
N SER A 94 -20.03 -10.89 -25.41
CA SER A 94 -20.63 -12.22 -25.41
C SER A 94 -21.16 -12.64 -26.79
N HIS A 95 -21.59 -11.67 -27.62
CA HIS A 95 -22.08 -11.93 -28.98
C HIS A 95 -20.94 -12.04 -30.01
N SER A 96 -19.76 -11.47 -29.76
CA SER A 96 -18.59 -11.66 -30.65
C SER A 96 -17.81 -12.96 -30.40
N ALA A 97 -18.19 -13.75 -29.39
CA ALA A 97 -17.60 -15.06 -29.08
C ALA A 97 -18.48 -16.24 -29.55
N ALA A 98 -19.64 -15.97 -30.16
CA ALA A 98 -20.63 -16.96 -30.56
C ALA A 98 -20.77 -17.13 -32.09
N ASP A 99 -19.75 -16.79 -32.87
CA ASP A 99 -19.60 -17.27 -34.26
C ASP A 99 -18.77 -18.57 -34.26
N PRO A 100 -19.38 -19.76 -34.31
CA PRO A 100 -18.73 -20.96 -34.78
C PRO A 100 -18.79 -21.02 -36.32
N VAL A 101 -17.67 -21.45 -36.92
CA VAL A 101 -17.53 -21.88 -38.32
C VAL A 101 -18.63 -22.87 -38.72
#